data_AF-A0A844EGJ3-F1
#
_entry.id   AF-A0A844EGJ3-F1
#
_cell.length_a   1.000
_cell.length_b   1.000
_cell.length_c   1.000
_cell.angle_alpha   90.00
_cell.angle_beta   90.00
_cell.angle_gamma   90.00
#
_symmetry.space_group_name_H-M   'P 1'
#
loop_
_entity.id
_entity.type
_entity.pdbx_description
1 polymer ?
#
loop_
_entity_poly.entity_id
_entity_poly.type
_entity_poly.pdbx_seq_one_letter_code
_entity_poly.pdbx_strand_id
1 'polypeptide(L)' 'KTAHKLGIYGTYLSGAGPTVATLGDQASLTQLRIELEQQNLNGSLRLLRIDTEGATVRGE' A
#
# COMPACT_ATOMS: atom_id res chain seq x y z
N LYS A 1 -9.57 8.13 -7.93
CA LYS A 1 -10.08 7.39 -9.12
C LYS A 1 -9.05 6.46 -9.75
N THR A 2 -7.74 6.77 -9.71
CA THR A 2 -6.64 5.97 -10.28
C THR A 2 -6.68 4.50 -9.87
N ALA A 3 -6.80 4.22 -8.58
CA ALA A 3 -6.71 2.87 -8.05
C ALA A 3 -7.82 1.91 -8.55
N HIS A 4 -9.09 2.33 -8.55
CA HIS A 4 -10.22 1.50 -9.03
C HIS A 4 -10.13 1.09 -10.52
N LYS A 5 -9.26 1.71 -11.31
CA LYS A 5 -9.04 1.31 -12.71
C LYS A 5 -8.18 0.06 -12.87
N LEU A 6 -7.48 -0.36 -11.80
CA LEU A 6 -6.46 -1.41 -11.84
C LEU A 6 -6.92 -2.74 -11.21
N GLY A 7 -8.24 -2.92 -11.00
CA GLY A 7 -8.78 -4.14 -10.40
C GLY A 7 -8.40 -4.34 -8.93
N ILE A 8 -8.12 -3.26 -8.19
CA ILE A 8 -7.80 -3.33 -6.77
C ILE A 8 -9.00 -3.83 -5.94
N TYR A 9 -8.72 -4.46 -4.80
CA TYR A 9 -9.75 -4.95 -3.88
C TYR A 9 -10.40 -3.82 -3.08
N GLY A 10 -9.63 -2.80 -2.73
CA GLY A 10 -10.17 -1.63 -2.03
C GLY A 10 -9.10 -0.67 -1.53
N THR A 11 -9.53 0.53 -1.19
CA THR A 11 -8.69 1.60 -0.64
C THR A 11 -9.35 2.15 0.63
N TYR A 12 -8.56 2.29 1.69
CA TYR A 12 -9.03 2.61 3.04
C TYR A 12 -8.12 3.65 3.70
N LEU A 13 -8.68 4.45 4.62
CA LEU A 13 -7.88 5.19 5.58
C LEU A 13 -7.38 4.20 6.63
N SER A 14 -6.06 4.16 6.87
CA SER A 14 -5.46 3.30 7.88
C SER A 14 -5.54 3.97 9.25
N GLY A 15 -6.21 3.33 10.20
CA GLY A 15 -6.46 3.88 11.54
C GLY A 15 -7.21 5.22 11.47
N ALA A 16 -6.69 6.23 12.16
CA ALA A 16 -7.21 7.60 12.09
C ALA A 16 -6.64 8.42 10.93
N GLY A 17 -5.81 7.82 10.06
CA GLY A 17 -5.05 8.52 9.02
C GLY A 17 -3.73 9.12 9.53
N PRO A 18 -2.99 9.84 8.66
CA PRO A 18 -3.34 10.21 7.28
C PRO A 18 -3.02 9.13 6.25
N THR A 19 -2.43 7.99 6.66
CA THR A 19 -2.00 6.93 5.75
C THR A 19 -3.18 6.29 5.04
N VAL A 20 -3.10 6.20 3.71
CA VAL A 20 -4.07 5.47 2.87
C VAL A 20 -3.49 4.12 2.51
N ALA A 21 -4.24 3.05 2.77
CA ALA A 21 -3.87 1.68 2.40
C ALA A 21 -4.70 1.23 1.19
N THR A 22 -4.06 0.61 0.21
CA THR A 22 -4.74 -0.03 -0.94
C THR A 22 -4.37 -1.51 -0.99
N LEU A 23 -5.38 -2.36 -1.10
CA LEU A 23 -5.22 -3.81 -1.20
C LEU A 23 -5.47 -4.26 -2.64
N GLY A 24 -4.63 -5.17 -3.13
CA GLY A 24 -4.68 -5.67 -4.50
C GLY A 24 -3.53 -6.63 -4.78
N ASP A 25 -3.51 -7.19 -5.98
CA ASP A 25 -2.41 -8.03 -6.43
C ASP A 25 -1.12 -7.21 -6.63
N GLN A 26 0.03 -7.86 -6.46
CA GLN A 26 1.34 -7.21 -6.51
C GLN A 26 1.56 -6.43 -7.82
N ALA A 27 1.13 -6.98 -8.97
CA ALA A 27 1.24 -6.31 -10.26
C ALA A 27 0.43 -5.01 -10.31
N SER A 28 -0.85 -5.04 -9.90
CA SER A 28 -1.73 -3.87 -9.86
C SER A 28 -1.22 -2.80 -8.90
N LEU A 29 -0.71 -3.19 -7.74
CA LEU A 29 -0.13 -2.25 -6.76
C LEU A 29 1.17 -1.62 -7.26
N THR A 30 1.98 -2.38 -8.01
CA THR A 30 3.21 -1.85 -8.64
C THR A 30 2.86 -0.81 -9.70
N GLN A 31 1.87 -1.09 -10.56
CA GLN A 31 1.38 -0.14 -11.55
C GLN A 31 0.79 1.11 -10.88
N LEU A 32 -0.02 0.94 -9.83
CA LEU A 32 -0.60 2.05 -9.07
C LEU A 32 0.48 2.96 -8.50
N ARG A 33 1.56 2.38 -7.95
CA ARG A 33 2.68 3.14 -7.40
C ARG A 33 3.32 4.02 -8.47
N ILE A 34 3.60 3.49 -9.66
CA ILE A 34 4.18 4.24 -10.78
C ILE A 34 3.28 5.44 -11.14
N GLU A 35 1.96 5.21 -11.24
CA GLU A 35 1.00 6.28 -11.57
C GLU A 35 0.87 7.34 -10.47
N LEU A 36 1.05 6.97 -9.20
CA LEU A 36 0.99 7.91 -8.08
C LEU A 36 2.31 8.69 -7.90
N GLU A 37 3.46 8.08 -8.19
CA GLU A 37 4.76 8.75 -8.15
C GLU A 37 4.79 9.93 -9.15
N GLN A 38 4.14 9.78 -10.31
CA GLN A 38 4.01 10.85 -11.31
C GLN A 38 3.16 12.04 -10.85
N GLN A 39 2.35 11.87 -9.81
CA GLN A 39 1.47 12.94 -9.29
C GLN A 39 2.14 13.81 -8.23
N ASN A 40 3.38 13.50 -7.84
CA ASN A 40 4.18 14.26 -6.88
C ASN A 40 3.42 14.60 -5.58
N LEU A 41 2.71 13.60 -5.04
CA LEU A 41 1.92 13.76 -3.83
C LEU A 41 2.83 13.99 -2.61
N ASN A 42 2.41 14.86 -1.69
CA ASN A 42 3.13 15.05 -0.43
C ASN A 42 3.02 13.79 0.44
N GLY A 43 4.16 13.17 0.71
CA GLY A 43 4.26 11.95 1.51
C GLY A 43 5.18 10.92 0.86
N SER A 44 4.95 9.65 1.18
CA SER A 44 5.76 8.55 0.67
C SER A 44 4.92 7.36 0.28
N LEU A 45 5.30 6.71 -0.83
CA LEU A 45 4.66 5.50 -1.33
C LEU A 45 5.51 4.28 -0.95
N ARG A 46 4.86 3.22 -0.46
CA ARG A 46 5.50 1.98 -0.04
C ARG A 46 4.66 0.79 -0.51
N LEU A 47 5.33 -0.24 -1.02
CA LEU A 47 4.71 -1.55 -1.21
C LEU A 47 5.07 -2.41 0.00
N LEU A 48 4.05 -2.93 0.67
CA LEU A 48 4.17 -3.76 1.86
C LEU A 48 3.57 -5.13 1.58
N ARG A 49 4.16 -6.16 2.17
CA ARG A 49 3.54 -7.49 2.25
C ARG A 49 2.84 -7.61 3.58
N ILE A 50 1.80 -8.44 3.64
CA ILE A 50 1.17 -8.79 4.92
C ILE A 50 2.22 -9.53 5.76
N ASP A 51 2.50 -8.98 6.93
CA ASP A 51 3.28 -9.67 7.95
C ASP A 51 2.39 -10.73 8.62
N THR A 52 2.89 -11.94 8.71
CA THR A 52 2.21 -13.09 9.33
C THR A 52 2.99 -13.66 10.51
N GLU A 53 4.19 -13.13 10.81
CA GLU A 53 5.05 -13.64 11.88
C GLU A 53 4.86 -12.85 13.18
N GLY A 54 4.56 -11.55 13.09
CA GLY A 54 4.39 -10.69 14.25
C GLY A 54 5.69 -10.48 15.02
N ALA A 55 5.59 -10.14 16.30
CA ALA A 55 6.77 -9.88 17.12
C ALA A 55 7.49 -11.19 17.51
N THR A 56 8.77 -11.31 17.16
CA THR A 56 9.62 -12.45 17.51
C THR A 56 10.72 -12.06 18.51
N VAL A 57 11.06 -12.96 19.44
CA VAL A 57 12.23 -12.81 20.31
C VAL A 57 13.34 -13.74 19.80
N ARG A 58 14.56 -13.22 19.65
CA ARG A 58 15.76 -14.01 19.36
C ARG A 58 16.62 -14.08 20.62
N GLY A 59 16.93 -15.30 21.08
CA GLY A 59 17.91 -15.51 22.16
C GLY A 59 19.34 -15.47 21.62
N GLU A 60 20.30 -15.10 22.48
CA GLU A 60 21.75 -15.28 22.24
C GLU A 60 22.16 -16.75 22.35
#